data_AF-A0A2J7VNK4-F1
#
_entry.id   AF-A0A2J7VNK4-F1
#
_cell.length_a   1.000
_cell.length_b   1.000
_cell.length_c   1.000
_cell.angle_alpha   90.00
_cell.angle_beta   90.00
_cell.angle_gamma   90.00
#
_symmetry.space_group_name_H-M   'P 1'
#
loop_
_entity.id
_entity.type
_entity.pdbx_description
1 polymer ?
#
loop_
_entity_poly.entity_id
_entity_poly.type
_entity_poly.pdbx_seq_one_letter_code
_entity_poly.pdbx_strand_id
1 'polypeptide(L)'
;MHCTEQVFNEISAALQFPYYFGENWAALEDCLSDLSWLESDSYLLCITASRELLLEEDALAFKSFVTSLNSVADGWAGANPNLELFGRVPVPFHVLMQVPRGDEADMQRKLKTHRIGSDLLENVVSDNLNL
;
A
#
# COMPACT_ATOMS: atom_id res chain seq x y z
N MET A 1 -6.67 -8.97 -7.17
CA MET A 1 -6.92 -7.52 -7.39
C MET A 1 -6.41 -7.11 -8.77
N HIS A 2 -7.07 -7.50 -9.85
CA HIS A 2 -6.64 -7.28 -11.24
C HIS A 2 -7.05 -5.90 -11.80
N CYS A 3 -8.08 -5.27 -11.22
CA CYS A 3 -8.55 -3.93 -11.58
C CYS A 3 -8.70 -3.00 -10.36
N THR A 4 -8.93 -1.72 -10.60
CA THR A 4 -9.02 -0.67 -9.58
C THR A 4 -10.16 -0.91 -8.58
N GLU A 5 -11.33 -1.31 -9.08
CA GLU A 5 -12.50 -1.65 -8.25
C GLU A 5 -12.17 -2.76 -7.24
N GLN A 6 -11.48 -3.82 -7.69
CA GLN A 6 -11.06 -4.91 -6.81
C GLN A 6 -10.04 -4.44 -5.77
N VAL A 7 -9.13 -3.52 -6.09
CA VAL A 7 -8.21 -2.95 -5.10
C VAL A 7 -8.99 -2.23 -4.00
N PHE A 8 -9.95 -1.38 -4.38
CA PHE A 8 -10.76 -0.64 -3.42
C PHE A 8 -11.61 -1.57 -2.55
N ASN A 9 -12.24 -2.58 -3.15
CA ASN A 9 -13.07 -3.55 -2.43
C ASN A 9 -12.24 -4.38 -1.43
N GLU A 10 -11.11 -4.93 -1.86
CA GLU A 10 -10.28 -5.79 -1.00
C GLU A 10 -9.63 -4.99 0.14
N ILE A 11 -9.10 -3.80 -0.11
CA ILE A 11 -8.46 -2.99 0.93
C ILE A 11 -9.50 -2.45 1.92
N SER A 12 -10.62 -1.90 1.41
CA SER A 12 -11.67 -1.37 2.28
C SER A 12 -12.29 -2.47 3.15
N ALA A 13 -12.48 -3.67 2.62
CA ALA A 13 -12.93 -4.82 3.39
C ALA A 13 -11.88 -5.26 4.42
N ALA A 14 -10.61 -5.42 4.02
CA ALA A 14 -9.56 -5.89 4.93
C ALA A 14 -9.31 -4.92 6.10
N LEU A 15 -9.36 -3.61 5.84
CA LEU A 15 -9.11 -2.56 6.83
C LEU A 15 -10.40 -2.00 7.45
N GLN A 16 -11.55 -2.61 7.16
CA GLN A 16 -12.86 -2.23 7.71
C GLN A 16 -13.13 -0.72 7.54
N PHE A 17 -12.93 -0.20 6.32
CA PHE A 17 -13.12 1.21 6.05
C PHE A 17 -14.54 1.68 6.38
N PRO A 18 -14.71 2.97 6.76
CA PRO A 18 -16.01 3.54 7.05
C PRO A 18 -16.97 3.51 5.86
N TYR A 19 -18.27 3.54 6.15
CA TYR A 19 -19.34 3.51 5.15
C TYR A 19 -19.30 4.66 4.13
N TYR A 20 -18.56 5.73 4.41
CA TYR A 20 -18.39 6.89 3.53
C TYR A 20 -17.24 6.73 2.52
N PHE A 21 -16.57 5.58 2.49
CA PHE A 21 -15.48 5.33 1.55
C PHE A 21 -15.94 5.56 0.09
N GLY A 22 -15.25 6.46 -0.61
CA GLY A 22 -15.68 6.99 -1.90
C GLY A 22 -15.18 6.26 -3.14
N GLU A 23 -14.59 5.07 -3.00
CA GLU A 23 -14.13 4.19 -4.10
C GLU A 23 -13.29 4.91 -5.18
N ASN A 24 -12.34 5.73 -4.73
CA ASN A 24 -11.37 6.39 -5.60
C ASN A 24 -10.02 6.55 -4.89
N TRP A 25 -8.97 6.90 -5.63
CA TRP A 25 -7.61 7.00 -5.09
C TRP A 25 -7.47 8.01 -3.95
N ALA A 26 -8.16 9.16 -4.03
CA ALA A 26 -8.15 10.15 -2.96
C ALA A 26 -8.86 9.62 -1.70
N ALA A 27 -10.00 8.95 -1.86
CA ALA A 27 -10.70 8.32 -0.73
C ALA A 27 -9.91 7.19 -0.08
N LEU A 28 -9.13 6.43 -0.87
CA LEU A 28 -8.22 5.39 -0.36
C LEU A 28 -7.12 6.03 0.50
N GLU A 29 -6.47 7.07 -0.02
CA GLU A 29 -5.43 7.81 0.69
C GLU A 29 -5.96 8.45 1.99
N ASP A 30 -7.13 9.08 1.94
CA ASP A 30 -7.79 9.66 3.12
C ASP A 30 -8.05 8.60 4.20
N CYS A 31 -8.62 7.45 3.83
CA CYS A 31 -8.90 6.39 4.80
C CYS A 31 -7.63 5.74 5.35
N LEU A 32 -6.60 5.55 4.53
CA LEU A 32 -5.32 4.99 4.98
C LEU A 32 -4.52 5.97 5.86
N SER A 33 -4.75 7.27 5.70
CA SER A 33 -4.10 8.33 6.50
C SER A 33 -4.74 8.52 7.88
N ASP A 34 -5.97 8.05 8.07
CA ASP A 34 -6.61 8.01 9.38
C ASP A 34 -7.21 6.63 9.65
N LEU A 35 -6.44 5.77 10.31
CA LEU A 35 -6.88 4.46 10.78
C LEU A 35 -7.33 4.53 12.25
N SER A 36 -8.02 5.61 12.64
CA SER A 36 -8.45 5.85 14.02
C SER A 36 -9.37 4.75 14.58
N TRP A 37 -10.02 3.96 13.73
CA TRP A 37 -10.81 2.79 14.13
C TRP A 37 -9.99 1.49 14.26
N LEU A 38 -8.73 1.48 13.82
CA LEU A 38 -7.77 0.37 13.91
C LEU A 38 -6.50 0.80 14.64
N GLU A 39 -6.60 1.48 15.79
CA GLU A 39 -5.44 2.02 16.50
C GLU A 39 -4.34 0.97 16.75
N SER A 40 -3.11 1.31 16.36
CA SER A 40 -1.94 0.47 16.54
C SER A 40 -0.66 1.31 16.64
N ASP A 41 0.35 0.76 17.32
CA ASP A 41 1.69 1.35 17.39
C ASP A 41 2.48 1.21 16.08
N SER A 42 1.99 0.38 15.14
CA SER A 42 2.57 0.22 13.80
C SER A 42 1.60 -0.49 12.85
N TYR A 43 1.71 -0.23 11.55
CA TYR A 43 0.91 -0.87 10.51
C TYR A 43 1.78 -1.60 9.48
N LEU A 44 1.30 -2.76 9.03
CA LEU A 44 1.85 -3.49 7.89
C LEU A 44 0.72 -3.88 6.94
N LEU A 45 0.68 -3.26 5.75
CA LEU A 45 -0.24 -3.62 4.68
C LEU A 45 0.40 -4.67 3.76
N CYS A 46 -0.07 -5.91 3.85
CA CYS A 46 0.41 -7.01 3.01
C CYS A 46 -0.44 -7.16 1.75
N ILE A 47 0.15 -6.86 0.59
CA ILE A 47 -0.44 -7.13 -0.71
C ILE A 47 0.02 -8.50 -1.20
N THR A 48 -0.86 -9.49 -1.05
CA THR A 48 -0.62 -10.84 -1.56
C THR A 48 -0.91 -10.90 -3.05
N ALA A 49 -0.20 -11.77 -3.78
CA ALA A 49 -0.28 -11.87 -5.25
C ALA A 49 0.00 -10.53 -6.00
N SER A 50 1.01 -9.77 -5.55
CA SER A 50 1.35 -8.44 -6.09
C SER A 50 1.70 -8.43 -7.59
N ARG A 51 2.11 -9.57 -8.15
CA ARG A 51 2.29 -9.74 -9.59
C ARG A 51 1.02 -9.40 -10.37
N GLU A 52 -0.12 -9.86 -9.86
CA GLU A 52 -1.42 -9.75 -10.52
C GLU A 52 -2.13 -8.42 -10.25
N LEU A 53 -1.55 -7.58 -9.39
CA LEU A 53 -2.13 -6.31 -8.99
C LEU A 53 -2.33 -5.37 -10.18
N LEU A 54 -3.56 -4.94 -10.47
CA LEU A 54 -3.85 -3.96 -11.53
C LEU A 54 -3.36 -4.40 -12.93
N LEU A 55 -3.39 -5.70 -13.24
CA LEU A 55 -2.99 -6.23 -14.56
C LEU A 55 -3.91 -5.80 -15.70
N GLU A 56 -5.17 -5.52 -15.43
CA GLU A 56 -6.16 -5.11 -16.42
C GLU A 56 -6.21 -3.59 -16.64
N GLU A 57 -5.39 -2.85 -15.90
CA GLU A 57 -5.39 -1.40 -15.87
C GLU A 57 -4.20 -0.81 -16.62
N ASP A 58 -4.26 0.50 -16.86
CA ASP A 58 -3.15 1.22 -17.47
C ASP A 58 -2.00 1.47 -16.49
N ALA A 59 -0.90 2.00 -17.04
CA ALA A 59 0.27 2.34 -16.24
C ALA A 59 0.01 3.43 -15.20
N LEU A 60 -1.04 4.24 -15.38
CA LEU A 60 -1.37 5.30 -14.45
C LEU A 60 -1.97 4.72 -13.17
N ALA A 61 -2.84 3.71 -13.26
CA ALA A 61 -3.46 3.08 -12.10
C ALA A 61 -2.42 2.48 -11.13
N PHE A 62 -1.48 1.67 -11.65
CA PHE A 62 -0.44 1.08 -10.80
C PHE A 62 0.47 2.15 -10.17
N LYS A 63 0.79 3.21 -10.91
CA LYS A 63 1.56 4.33 -10.37
C LYS A 63 0.78 5.08 -9.28
N SER A 64 -0.51 5.35 -9.49
CA SER A 64 -1.38 6.00 -8.51
C SER A 64 -1.45 5.19 -7.22
N PHE A 65 -1.66 3.87 -7.33
CA PHE A 65 -1.66 2.96 -6.18
C PHE A 65 -0.38 3.10 -5.34
N VAL A 66 0.80 2.95 -5.95
CA VAL A 66 2.06 3.04 -5.21
C VAL A 66 2.32 4.44 -4.68
N THR A 67 1.97 5.48 -5.44
CA THR A 67 2.15 6.87 -5.00
C THR A 67 1.30 7.18 -3.77
N SER A 68 0.02 6.76 -3.76
CA SER A 68 -0.85 6.95 -2.59
C SER A 68 -0.34 6.18 -1.37
N LEU A 69 0.16 4.95 -1.53
CA LEU A 69 0.74 4.20 -0.43
C LEU A 69 2.01 4.84 0.16
N ASN A 70 2.87 5.41 -0.70
CA ASN A 70 4.03 6.16 -0.22
C ASN A 70 3.62 7.44 0.50
N SER A 71 2.64 8.19 -0.03
CA SER A 71 2.10 9.39 0.61
C SER A 71 1.58 9.09 2.01
N VAL A 72 0.83 7.99 2.16
CA VAL A 72 0.34 7.50 3.46
C VAL A 72 1.51 7.17 4.38
N ALA A 73 2.49 6.39 3.91
CA ALA A 73 3.64 5.99 4.72
C ALA A 73 4.46 7.19 5.22
N ASP A 74 4.73 8.16 4.33
CA ASP A 74 5.41 9.42 4.66
C ASP A 74 4.58 10.23 5.67
N GLY A 75 3.28 10.30 5.45
CA GLY A 75 2.33 10.96 6.34
C GLY A 75 2.44 10.43 7.77
N TRP A 76 2.36 9.11 7.94
CA TRP A 76 2.49 8.44 9.24
C TRP A 76 3.90 8.56 9.84
N ALA A 77 4.96 8.60 9.02
CA ALA A 77 6.34 8.78 9.46
C ALA A 77 6.67 10.20 9.96
N GLY A 78 5.70 11.11 10.00
CA GLY A 78 5.89 12.48 10.51
C GLY A 78 6.07 13.54 9.43
N ALA A 79 5.96 13.20 8.14
CA ALA A 79 5.94 14.21 7.07
C ALA A 79 4.66 15.04 7.08
N ASN A 80 3.61 14.59 7.79
CA ASN A 80 2.41 15.39 8.01
C ASN A 80 2.65 16.41 9.14
N PRO A 81 2.75 17.72 8.83
CA PRO A 81 3.06 18.76 9.81
C PRO A 81 1.96 18.92 10.87
N ASN A 82 0.78 18.34 10.66
CA ASN A 82 -0.33 18.42 11.60
C ASN A 82 -0.31 17.33 12.68
N LEU A 83 0.56 16.31 12.57
CA LEU A 83 0.65 15.24 13.58
C LEU A 83 0.96 15.80 14.98
N GLU A 84 1.87 16.77 15.06
CA GLU A 84 2.22 17.45 16.31
C GLU A 84 1.03 18.21 16.92
N LEU A 85 0.16 18.79 16.10
CA LEU A 85 -1.02 19.54 16.56
C LEU A 85 -2.07 18.64 17.22
N PHE A 86 -2.08 17.35 16.90
CA PHE A 86 -2.98 16.36 17.49
C PHE A 86 -2.30 15.49 18.55
N GLY A 87 -1.05 15.80 18.94
CA GLY A 87 -0.29 15.02 19.91
C GLY A 87 0.05 13.61 19.43
N ARG A 88 0.02 13.36 18.12
CA ARG A 88 0.40 12.08 17.53
C ARG A 88 1.92 12.07 17.28
N VAL A 89 2.56 10.98 17.69
CA VAL A 89 3.96 10.69 17.32
C VAL A 89 4.00 9.99 15.96
N PRO A 90 5.11 10.06 15.20
CA PRO A 90 5.29 9.23 14.02
C PRO A 90 5.01 7.75 14.30
N VAL A 91 4.20 7.12 13.45
CA VAL A 91 3.85 5.70 13.52
C VAL A 91 4.41 4.99 12.29
N PRO A 92 5.11 3.86 12.41
CA PRO A 92 5.55 3.11 11.24
C PRO A 92 4.34 2.58 10.44
N PHE A 93 4.31 2.88 9.15
CA PHE A 93 3.35 2.30 8.20
C PHE A 93 4.15 1.68 7.05
N HIS A 94 4.15 0.36 6.97
CA HIS A 94 4.90 -0.39 5.96
C HIS A 94 3.95 -1.08 4.98
N VAL A 95 4.42 -1.24 3.74
CA VAL A 95 3.71 -2.00 2.70
C VAL A 95 4.62 -3.12 2.23
N LEU A 96 4.11 -4.34 2.27
CA LEU A 96 4.80 -5.52 1.74
C LEU A 96 4.09 -5.99 0.48
N MET A 97 4.80 -6.01 -0.65
CA MET A 97 4.31 -6.59 -1.90
C MET A 97 4.87 -7.99 -2.08
N GLN A 98 4.07 -8.99 -1.72
CA GLN A 98 4.46 -10.39 -1.82
C GLN A 98 4.26 -10.91 -3.26
N VAL A 99 5.28 -11.59 -3.77
CA VAL A 99 5.28 -12.26 -5.07
C VAL A 99 5.67 -13.73 -4.92
N PRO A 100 5.13 -14.64 -5.77
CA PRO A 100 5.58 -16.02 -5.80
C PRO A 100 7.08 -16.11 -6.12
N ARG A 101 7.73 -17.14 -5.57
CA ARG A 101 9.13 -17.41 -5.89
C ARG A 101 9.27 -17.67 -7.39
N GLY A 102 10.24 -17.02 -8.03
CA GLY A 102 10.47 -17.07 -9.48
C GLY A 102 9.84 -15.91 -10.27
N ASP A 103 8.90 -15.17 -9.67
CA ASP A 103 8.24 -14.03 -10.31
C ASP A 103 8.95 -12.69 -9.99
N GLU A 104 10.09 -12.71 -9.30
CA GLU A 104 10.79 -11.49 -8.85
C GLU A 104 11.24 -10.63 -10.03
N ALA A 105 11.72 -11.24 -11.12
CA ALA A 105 12.15 -10.52 -12.32
C ALA A 105 10.98 -9.84 -13.04
N ASP A 106 9.81 -10.46 -13.01
CA ASP A 106 8.57 -9.91 -13.57
C ASP A 106 8.08 -8.74 -12.74
N MET A 107 8.10 -8.85 -11.41
CA MET A 107 7.78 -7.75 -10.52
C MET A 107 8.75 -6.58 -10.68
N GLN A 108 10.06 -6.84 -10.74
CA GLN A 108 11.06 -5.80 -11.00
C GLN A 108 10.84 -5.11 -12.35
N ARG A 109 10.48 -5.86 -13.40
CA ARG A 109 10.14 -5.28 -14.70
C ARG A 109 8.90 -4.40 -14.60
N LYS A 110 7.86 -4.86 -13.92
CA LYS A 110 6.64 -4.07 -13.68
C LYS A 110 6.97 -2.76 -12.97
N LEU A 111 7.75 -2.79 -11.90
CA LEU A 111 8.16 -1.58 -11.16
C LEU A 111 8.94 -0.60 -12.03
N LYS A 112 9.93 -1.11 -12.79
CA LYS A 112 10.72 -0.29 -13.73
C LYS A 112 9.87 0.37 -14.81
N THR A 113 8.94 -0.38 -15.41
CA THR A 113 8.01 0.14 -16.43
C THR A 113 7.22 1.34 -15.90
N HIS A 114 6.82 1.29 -14.63
CA HIS A 114 6.05 2.35 -13.98
C HIS A 114 6.91 3.44 -13.34
N ARG A 115 8.24 3.38 -13.53
CA ARG A 115 9.21 4.34 -12.98
C ARG A 115 9.16 4.44 -11.46
N ILE A 116 8.85 3.31 -10.81
CA ILE A 116 8.86 3.18 -9.36
C ILE A 116 10.28 2.80 -8.95
N GLY A 117 10.88 3.59 -8.07
CA GLY A 117 12.23 3.38 -7.57
C GLY A 117 12.38 2.05 -6.84
N SER A 118 13.47 1.32 -7.08
CA SER A 118 13.75 0.04 -6.40
C SER A 118 14.22 0.22 -4.95
N ASP A 119 14.63 1.43 -4.59
CA ASP A 119 14.93 1.89 -3.24
C ASP A 119 13.72 1.87 -2.31
N LEU A 120 12.51 1.85 -2.87
CA LEU A 120 11.24 1.76 -2.15
C LEU A 120 10.83 0.33 -1.77
N LEU A 121 11.62 -0.67 -2.15
CA LEU A 121 11.31 -2.08 -1.91
C LEU A 121 12.53 -2.77 -1.30
N GLU A 122 12.54 -2.87 0.03
CA GLU A 122 13.42 -3.83 0.69
C GLU A 122 12.95 -5.24 0.32
N ASN A 123 13.75 -5.95 -0.48
CA ASN A 123 13.50 -7.37 -0.79
C ASN A 123 13.76 -8.21 0.48
N VAL A 124 12.76 -8.34 1.34
CA VAL A 124 12.76 -9.40 2.35
C VAL A 124 12.35 -10.68 1.65
N VAL A 125 13.33 -11.39 1.09
CA VAL A 125 13.15 -12.79 0.68
C VAL A 125 12.97 -13.57 1.98
N SER A 126 11.75 -13.97 2.28
CA SER A 126 11.45 -14.87 3.40
C SER A 126 11.94 -16.28 3.06
N ASP A 127 13.24 -16.49 3.16
CA ASP A 127 13.77 -17.83 3.43
C ASP A 127 13.28 -18.22 4.83
N ASN A 128 12.37 -19.19 4.89
CA ASN A 128 11.82 -19.87 6.08
C ASN A 128 10.52 -19.31 6.67
N LEU A 129 9.39 -19.69 6.08
CA LEU A 129 8.20 -20.05 6.85
C LEU A 129 7.69 -21.40 6.34
N ASN A 130 8.34 -22.47 6.81
CA ASN A 130 7.67 -23.77 6.90
C ASN A 130 6.72 -23.69 8.11
N LEU A 131 5.43 -23.57 7.85
CA LEU A 131 4.37 -23.98 8.78
C LEU A 131 3.90 -25.37 8.36
#